data_AF-A0A970MVL3-F1
#
_entry.id   AF-A0A970MVL3-F1
#
_cell.length_a   1.000
_cell.length_b   1.000
_cell.length_c   1.000
_cell.angle_alpha   90.00
_cell.angle_beta   90.00
_cell.angle_gamma   90.00
#
_symmetry.space_group_name_H-M   'P 1'
#
loop_
_entity.id
_entity.type
_entity.pdbx_description
1 polymer ?
#
loop_
_entity_poly.entity_id
_entity_poly.type
_entity_poly.pdbx_seq_one_letter_code
_entity_poly.pdbx_strand_id
1 'polypeptide(L)'
;MAFKTPASPSNPAGAVNFALAGETDKNWTVTWDYYQALHSNTREYMQLGSLDAGGGLQQLVALGCYNATSGSIYQFRVVNGSVGWADTTNPRIGDTWVHMKVEQIYTAGDPTATLNFYVNNVLGASVTTTSVFGLTYLRAGSGLSNAETPAYYDNIVVTDNYVPEPGSMLALGTGLIGFLGFIRRKRA
;
A
#
# COMPACT_ATOMS: atom_id res chain seq x y z
N MET A 1 -12.52 -10.90 -3.45
CA MET A 1 -12.33 -12.37 -3.52
C MET A 1 -11.23 -12.65 -2.52
N ALA A 2 -11.59 -13.22 -1.37
CA ALA A 2 -10.64 -13.39 -0.28
C ALA A 2 -9.54 -14.40 -0.63
N PHE A 3 -8.29 -13.99 -0.44
CA PHE A 3 -7.10 -14.83 -0.53
C PHE A 3 -6.71 -15.31 0.88
N LYS A 4 -6.40 -16.60 1.01
CA LYS A 4 -5.99 -17.24 2.27
C LYS A 4 -4.54 -17.65 2.18
N THR A 5 -3.71 -17.26 3.16
CA THR A 5 -2.39 -17.90 3.33
C THR A 5 -2.57 -19.23 4.07
N PRO A 6 -1.91 -20.32 3.64
CA PRO A 6 -1.92 -21.60 4.35
C PRO A 6 -1.39 -21.42 5.77
N ALA A 7 -1.98 -22.13 6.74
CA ALA A 7 -1.36 -22.34 8.05
C ALA A 7 -0.22 -23.36 7.87
N SER A 8 1.04 -22.97 8.08
CA SER A 8 2.17 -23.90 7.90
C SER A 8 3.41 -23.54 8.73
N PRO A 9 4.10 -24.55 9.32
CA PRO A 9 5.37 -24.35 10.02
C PRO A 9 6.51 -23.87 9.09
N SER A 10 6.39 -24.09 7.79
CA SER A 10 7.22 -23.47 6.74
C SER A 10 6.31 -23.09 5.58
N ASN A 11 6.10 -21.80 5.33
CA ASN A 11 5.12 -21.33 4.35
C ASN A 11 5.74 -20.71 3.07
N PRO A 12 6.67 -21.37 2.36
CA PRO A 12 7.26 -20.81 1.14
C PRO A 12 6.24 -20.69 -0.01
N ALA A 13 5.10 -21.39 0.06
CA ALA A 13 4.03 -21.36 -0.95
C ALA A 13 2.83 -20.48 -0.55
N GLY A 14 2.86 -19.84 0.61
CA GLY A 14 1.69 -19.17 1.16
C GLY A 14 1.50 -17.72 0.77
N ALA A 15 2.50 -17.14 0.11
CA ALA A 15 2.41 -15.78 -0.38
C ALA A 15 2.02 -15.76 -1.85
N VAL A 16 1.11 -14.87 -2.22
CA VAL A 16 0.73 -14.65 -3.61
C VAL A 16 1.26 -13.30 -4.07
N ASN A 17 1.96 -13.33 -5.21
CA ASN A 17 2.45 -12.14 -5.88
C ASN A 17 1.42 -11.66 -6.90
N PHE A 18 1.20 -10.36 -6.93
CA PHE A 18 0.43 -9.66 -7.94
C PHE A 18 1.38 -8.72 -8.66
N ALA A 19 1.62 -8.97 -9.96
CA ALA A 19 2.37 -8.02 -10.78
C ALA A 19 1.48 -6.82 -11.09
N LEU A 20 2.02 -5.61 -10.91
CA LEU A 20 1.36 -4.37 -11.30
C LEU A 20 1.96 -3.93 -12.64
N ALA A 21 1.10 -3.72 -13.62
CA ALA A 21 1.53 -3.30 -14.94
C ALA A 21 1.80 -1.79 -14.92
N GLY A 22 3.08 -1.41 -14.89
CA GLY A 22 3.49 -0.07 -15.27
C GLY A 22 3.08 1.07 -14.35
N GLU A 23 2.95 0.84 -13.04
CA GLU A 23 2.77 1.95 -12.09
C GLU A 23 4.08 2.74 -11.95
N THR A 24 4.23 3.75 -12.83
CA THR A 24 5.24 4.81 -12.72
C THR A 24 4.83 5.90 -11.74
N ASP A 25 3.59 5.84 -11.24
CA ASP A 25 3.01 6.88 -10.43
C ASP A 25 3.67 6.92 -9.06
N LYS A 26 4.18 8.11 -8.75
CA LYS A 26 4.92 8.38 -7.53
C LYS A 26 4.00 8.67 -6.33
N ASN A 27 2.70 8.83 -6.59
CA ASN A 27 1.67 8.99 -5.58
C ASN A 27 0.69 7.82 -5.71
N TRP A 28 0.69 6.94 -4.74
CA TRP A 28 -0.14 5.74 -4.74
C TRP A 28 -0.72 5.50 -3.36
N THR A 29 -1.85 4.83 -3.33
CA THR A 29 -2.48 4.31 -2.12
C THR A 29 -2.81 2.84 -2.34
N VAL A 30 -2.43 2.00 -1.38
CA VAL A 30 -2.81 0.58 -1.35
C VAL A 30 -3.63 0.32 -0.11
N THR A 31 -4.81 -0.25 -0.28
CA THR A 31 -5.70 -0.69 0.81
C THR A 31 -5.98 -2.18 0.69
N TRP A 32 -6.22 -2.82 1.84
CA TRP A 32 -6.67 -4.21 1.90
C TRP A 32 -7.33 -4.49 3.23
N ASP A 33 -8.20 -5.48 3.26
CA ASP A 33 -8.72 -6.04 4.50
C ASP A 33 -7.82 -7.21 4.93
N TYR A 34 -7.47 -7.23 6.22
CA TYR A 34 -6.58 -8.21 6.82
C TYR A 34 -7.28 -8.88 8.01
N TYR A 35 -7.27 -10.19 8.04
CA TYR A 35 -7.71 -10.98 9.19
C TYR A 35 -6.59 -11.89 9.64
N GLN A 36 -6.38 -11.94 10.95
CA GLN A 36 -5.53 -12.95 11.58
C GLN A 36 -6.22 -13.51 12.81
N ALA A 37 -6.03 -14.81 13.06
CA ALA A 37 -6.32 -15.38 14.35
C ALA A 37 -5.29 -14.88 15.38
N LEU A 38 -5.70 -14.51 16.60
CA LEU A 38 -4.78 -13.90 17.57
C LEU A 38 -3.76 -14.94 18.09
N HIS A 39 -2.52 -14.92 17.59
CA HIS A 39 -1.40 -15.72 18.11
C HIS A 39 -0.12 -14.88 18.20
N SER A 40 0.70 -15.14 19.21
CA SER A 40 1.82 -14.27 19.60
C SER A 40 2.99 -14.22 18.61
N ASN A 41 3.08 -15.18 17.67
CA ASN A 41 4.28 -15.38 16.85
C ASN A 41 4.03 -15.32 15.32
N THR A 42 2.91 -14.76 14.88
CA THR A 42 2.56 -14.68 13.46
C THR A 42 3.48 -13.72 12.69
N ARG A 43 3.96 -14.17 11.53
CA ARG A 43 4.70 -13.38 10.54
C ARG A 43 3.88 -13.29 9.27
N GLU A 44 2.93 -12.37 9.22
CA GLU A 44 2.05 -12.20 8.07
C GLU A 44 1.82 -10.72 7.80
N TYR A 45 2.14 -10.28 6.58
CA TYR A 45 2.11 -8.87 6.19
C TYR A 45 1.92 -8.76 4.68
N MET A 46 1.37 -7.62 4.25
CA MET A 46 1.38 -7.22 2.85
C MET A 46 2.76 -6.64 2.51
N GLN A 47 3.30 -6.95 1.33
CA GLN A 47 4.49 -6.32 0.80
C GLN A 47 4.14 -5.52 -0.44
N LEU A 48 4.66 -4.30 -0.52
CA LEU A 48 4.50 -3.36 -1.63
C LEU A 48 5.90 -3.12 -2.17
N GLY A 49 6.15 -3.45 -3.43
CA GLY A 49 7.49 -3.51 -3.94
C GLY A 49 7.69 -2.83 -5.29
N SER A 50 8.91 -2.30 -5.44
CA SER A 50 9.40 -1.67 -6.66
C SER A 50 10.64 -2.39 -7.15
N LEU A 51 10.61 -2.81 -8.42
CA LEU A 51 11.72 -3.44 -9.11
C LEU A 51 12.22 -2.51 -10.23
N ASP A 52 13.52 -2.52 -10.47
CA ASP A 52 14.09 -1.89 -11.66
C ASP A 52 13.81 -2.72 -12.93
N ALA A 53 14.19 -2.18 -14.09
CA ALA A 53 14.02 -2.86 -15.37
C ALA A 53 14.77 -4.19 -15.50
N GLY A 54 15.80 -4.41 -14.66
CA GLY A 54 16.56 -5.66 -14.57
C GLY A 54 16.02 -6.64 -13.51
N GLY A 55 14.93 -6.29 -12.80
CA GLY A 55 14.36 -7.07 -11.71
C GLY A 55 15.05 -6.89 -10.35
N GLY A 56 15.97 -5.94 -10.22
CA GLY A 56 16.61 -5.58 -8.96
C GLY A 56 15.64 -4.85 -8.01
N LEU A 57 15.70 -5.16 -6.72
CA LEU A 57 14.83 -4.53 -5.72
C LEU A 57 15.22 -3.07 -5.50
N GLN A 58 14.38 -2.14 -5.95
CA GLN A 58 14.54 -0.71 -5.67
C GLN A 58 13.98 -0.34 -4.30
N GLN A 59 12.81 -0.89 -3.96
CA GLN A 59 12.18 -0.63 -2.67
C GLN A 59 11.27 -1.78 -2.26
N LEU A 60 11.17 -2.00 -0.95
CA LEU A 60 10.17 -2.85 -0.33
C LEU A 60 9.58 -2.14 0.89
N VAL A 61 8.27 -1.98 0.88
CA VAL A 61 7.47 -1.57 2.04
C VAL A 61 6.65 -2.76 2.51
N ALA A 62 6.49 -2.94 3.81
CA ALA A 62 5.60 -3.95 4.36
C ALA A 62 4.76 -3.39 5.51
N LEU A 63 3.56 -3.93 5.70
CA LEU A 63 2.69 -3.63 6.85
C LEU A 63 1.93 -4.89 7.26
N GLY A 64 1.93 -5.21 8.56
CA GLY A 64 1.19 -6.32 9.14
C GLY A 64 1.77 -6.78 10.47
N CYS A 65 1.87 -8.08 10.66
CA CYS A 65 2.41 -8.70 11.86
C CYS A 65 3.76 -9.36 11.59
N TYR A 66 4.73 -9.03 12.43
CA TYR A 66 6.07 -9.58 12.46
C TYR A 66 6.45 -9.94 13.89
N ASN A 67 7.28 -10.96 14.08
CA ASN A 67 7.54 -11.53 15.41
C ASN A 67 8.83 -11.03 16.08
N ALA A 68 9.53 -10.04 15.49
CA ALA A 68 10.78 -9.53 16.06
C ALA A 68 10.61 -8.30 16.97
N THR A 69 9.45 -7.65 16.93
CA THR A 69 9.12 -6.52 17.82
C THR A 69 7.78 -6.78 18.50
N SER A 70 7.40 -5.93 19.47
CA SER A 70 6.26 -6.10 20.37
C SER A 70 5.09 -6.86 19.73
N GLY A 71 4.86 -8.11 20.16
CA GLY A 71 3.87 -9.01 19.57
C GLY A 71 2.42 -8.53 19.64
N SER A 72 2.19 -7.36 20.27
CA SER A 72 0.89 -6.73 20.48
C SER A 72 0.62 -5.53 19.56
N ILE A 73 1.56 -5.16 18.68
CA ILE A 73 1.46 -3.96 17.83
C ILE A 73 1.70 -4.33 16.36
N TYR A 74 0.98 -3.69 15.43
CA TYR A 74 1.25 -3.87 14.00
C TYR A 74 2.60 -3.25 13.64
N GLN A 75 3.37 -3.93 12.80
CA GLN A 75 4.67 -3.44 12.35
C GLN A 75 4.64 -3.07 10.89
N PHE A 76 5.57 -2.19 10.55
CA PHE A 76 5.90 -1.89 9.17
C PHE A 76 7.38 -2.08 8.91
N ARG A 77 7.72 -2.20 7.62
CA ARG A 77 9.10 -2.22 7.15
C ARG A 77 9.28 -1.26 5.99
N VAL A 78 10.42 -0.58 5.96
CA VAL A 78 10.94 0.10 4.76
C VAL A 78 12.39 -0.36 4.57
N VAL A 79 12.66 -1.09 3.49
CA VAL A 79 13.98 -1.74 3.29
C VAL A 79 15.04 -0.76 2.82
N ASN A 80 14.79 -0.07 1.71
CA ASN A 80 15.78 0.82 1.13
C ASN A 80 15.45 2.26 1.55
N GLY A 81 16.25 2.83 2.44
CA GLY A 81 16.23 4.26 2.70
C GLY A 81 15.42 4.75 3.90
N SER A 82 15.20 3.96 4.97
CA SER A 82 14.81 4.55 6.26
C SER A 82 14.97 3.64 7.49
N VAL A 83 13.97 2.82 7.84
CA VAL A 83 13.78 2.39 9.27
C VAL A 83 13.93 0.89 9.52
N GLY A 84 14.13 0.04 8.49
CA GLY A 84 14.07 -1.41 8.72
C GLY A 84 12.69 -1.81 9.25
N TRP A 85 12.60 -2.78 10.16
CA TRP A 85 11.34 -3.13 10.84
C TRP A 85 11.10 -2.19 12.04
N ALA A 86 9.90 -1.64 12.15
CA ALA A 86 9.50 -0.75 13.25
C ALA A 86 8.03 -0.93 13.62
N ASP A 87 7.66 -0.44 14.81
CA ASP A 87 6.32 -0.51 15.36
C ASP A 87 5.46 0.68 14.89
N THR A 88 4.20 0.41 14.56
CA THR A 88 3.16 1.45 14.48
C THR A 88 2.68 1.85 15.90
N THR A 89 1.79 2.82 16.01
CA THR A 89 1.05 3.07 17.27
C THR A 89 -0.23 2.22 17.38
N ASN A 90 -0.60 1.46 16.34
CA ASN A 90 -1.84 0.71 16.33
C ASN A 90 -1.68 -0.67 17.00
N PRO A 91 -2.49 -0.98 18.04
CA PRO A 91 -2.48 -2.32 18.62
C PRO A 91 -2.99 -3.35 17.63
N ARG A 92 -2.48 -4.57 17.73
CA ARG A 92 -3.03 -5.72 17.00
C ARG A 92 -4.42 -6.04 17.52
N ILE A 93 -5.32 -6.32 16.59
CA ILE A 93 -6.66 -6.79 16.89
C ILE A 93 -6.79 -8.13 16.18
N GLY A 94 -6.83 -9.21 16.95
CA GLY A 94 -7.00 -10.55 16.40
C GLY A 94 -8.46 -10.98 16.38
N ASP A 95 -8.70 -12.07 15.65
CA ASP A 95 -10.01 -12.68 15.46
C ASP A 95 -11.05 -11.73 14.84
N THR A 96 -10.59 -10.70 14.14
CA THR A 96 -11.42 -9.73 13.43
C THR A 96 -10.75 -9.28 12.14
N TRP A 97 -11.56 -8.82 11.19
CA TRP A 97 -11.07 -8.11 10.01
C TRP A 97 -10.67 -6.69 10.44
N VAL A 98 -9.52 -6.24 9.96
CA VAL A 98 -9.07 -4.85 10.06
C VAL A 98 -8.78 -4.31 8.67
N HIS A 99 -9.01 -3.01 8.49
CA HIS A 99 -8.71 -2.32 7.25
C HIS A 99 -7.31 -1.74 7.30
N MET A 100 -6.46 -2.12 6.37
CA MET A 100 -5.08 -1.68 6.29
C MET A 100 -4.91 -0.70 5.13
N LYS A 101 -4.06 0.33 5.32
CA LYS A 101 -3.73 1.26 4.25
C LYS A 101 -2.27 1.71 4.34
N VAL A 102 -1.62 1.79 3.19
CA VAL A 102 -0.35 2.49 3.01
C VAL A 102 -0.49 3.46 1.85
N GLU A 103 0.01 4.67 2.03
CA GLU A 103 0.06 5.66 0.96
C GLU A 103 1.46 6.26 0.88
N GLN A 104 1.88 6.57 -0.35
CA GLN A 104 3.04 7.40 -0.62
C GLN A 104 2.57 8.78 -1.08
N ILE A 105 3.08 9.80 -0.41
CA ILE A 105 2.87 11.20 -0.75
C ILE A 105 4.21 11.79 -1.19
N TYR A 106 4.26 12.21 -2.44
CA TYR A 106 5.38 12.82 -3.14
C TYR A 106 4.97 14.19 -3.68
N THR A 107 5.85 15.17 -3.48
CA THR A 107 5.73 16.51 -4.05
C THR A 107 6.68 16.64 -5.24
N ALA A 108 6.17 17.08 -6.39
CA ALA A 108 6.96 17.20 -7.62
C ALA A 108 8.27 17.99 -7.40
N GLY A 109 9.40 17.36 -7.70
CA GLY A 109 10.74 17.96 -7.54
C GLY A 109 11.47 17.58 -6.24
N ASP A 110 10.80 16.94 -5.28
CA ASP A 110 11.43 16.41 -4.07
C ASP A 110 12.07 15.03 -4.33
N PRO A 111 13.34 14.78 -3.97
CA PRO A 111 13.89 13.42 -4.08
C PRO A 111 13.28 12.44 -3.07
N THR A 112 12.51 12.90 -2.09
CA THR A 112 11.93 12.10 -1.00
C THR A 112 10.41 11.97 -1.14
N ALA A 113 9.85 10.99 -0.44
CA ALA A 113 8.41 10.84 -0.27
C ALA A 113 8.07 10.48 1.18
N THR A 114 6.84 10.78 1.59
CA THR A 114 6.32 10.39 2.90
C THR A 114 5.45 9.15 2.73
N LEU A 115 5.80 8.08 3.44
CA LEU A 115 4.97 6.89 3.60
C LEU A 115 4.15 6.99 4.88
N ASN A 116 2.84 6.86 4.77
CA ASN A 116 1.94 6.81 5.91
C ASN A 116 1.31 5.42 6.04
N PHE A 117 1.28 4.89 7.26
CA PHE A 117 0.78 3.56 7.57
C PHE A 117 -0.46 3.68 8.45
N TYR A 118 -1.56 3.03 8.07
CA TYR A 118 -2.82 3.12 8.78
C TYR A 118 -3.41 1.75 9.07
N VAL A 119 -4.10 1.68 10.21
CA VAL A 119 -4.97 0.56 10.58
C VAL A 119 -6.32 1.11 11.00
N ASN A 120 -7.40 0.61 10.42
CA ASN A 120 -8.78 1.09 10.61
C ASN A 120 -8.90 2.62 10.45
N ASN A 121 -8.26 3.17 9.41
CA ASN A 121 -8.19 4.60 9.12
C ASN A 121 -7.48 5.46 10.19
N VAL A 122 -6.80 4.86 11.17
CA VAL A 122 -5.99 5.56 12.17
C VAL A 122 -4.53 5.52 11.74
N LEU A 123 -3.88 6.69 11.64
CA LEU A 123 -2.46 6.81 11.31
C LEU A 123 -1.61 6.21 12.43
N GLY A 124 -0.85 5.18 12.10
CA GLY A 124 0.02 4.44 13.01
C GLY A 124 1.47 4.90 12.97
N ALA A 125 1.96 5.27 11.80
CA ALA A 125 3.34 5.70 11.58
C ALA A 125 3.45 6.54 10.30
N SER A 126 4.47 7.39 10.26
CA SER A 126 4.86 8.17 9.08
C SER A 126 6.38 8.15 8.95
N VAL A 127 6.87 7.94 7.73
CA VAL A 127 8.31 7.83 7.44
C VAL A 127 8.63 8.56 6.15
N THR A 128 9.66 9.41 6.19
CA THR A 128 10.26 9.97 4.98
C THR A 128 11.28 8.99 4.38
N THR A 129 11.13 8.69 3.10
CA THR A 129 12.03 7.84 2.32
C THR A 129 13.14 8.67 1.69
N THR A 130 14.29 8.06 1.40
CA THR A 130 15.38 8.75 0.66
C THR A 130 15.17 8.78 -0.85
N SER A 131 14.12 8.13 -1.36
CA SER A 131 13.81 8.06 -2.79
C SER A 131 12.31 7.84 -3.00
N VAL A 132 11.83 8.34 -4.14
CA VAL A 132 10.45 8.15 -4.60
C VAL A 132 10.39 6.99 -5.58
N PHE A 133 9.40 6.12 -5.44
CA PHE A 133 9.27 4.91 -6.25
C PHE A 133 7.80 4.65 -6.59
N GLY A 134 7.57 4.10 -7.80
CA GLY A 134 6.29 3.51 -8.18
C GLY A 134 6.22 2.05 -7.78
N LEU A 135 5.02 1.48 -7.69
CA LEU A 135 4.84 0.07 -7.36
C LEU A 135 4.95 -0.79 -8.64
N THR A 136 5.52 -1.98 -8.49
CA THR A 136 5.66 -2.96 -9.59
C THR A 136 5.08 -4.31 -9.21
N TYR A 137 4.94 -4.57 -7.91
CA TYR A 137 4.26 -5.74 -7.41
C TYR A 137 3.69 -5.51 -6.02
N LEU A 138 2.70 -6.33 -5.71
CA LEU A 138 2.22 -6.59 -4.36
C LEU A 138 2.47 -8.04 -4.00
N ARG A 139 2.64 -8.33 -2.72
CA ARG A 139 2.63 -9.69 -2.20
C ARG A 139 1.75 -9.76 -0.97
N ALA A 140 0.68 -10.54 -1.05
CA ALA A 140 -0.11 -10.91 0.13
C ALA A 140 0.56 -12.10 0.82
N GLY A 141 0.94 -11.94 2.08
CA GLY A 141 1.63 -12.96 2.88
C GLY A 141 3.15 -12.78 2.90
N SER A 142 3.78 -13.28 3.97
CA SER A 142 5.23 -13.12 4.16
C SER A 142 6.08 -14.12 3.40
N GLY A 143 5.54 -15.31 3.12
CA GLY A 143 6.31 -16.47 2.64
C GLY A 143 7.20 -17.10 3.73
N LEU A 144 7.03 -16.68 5.00
CA LEU A 144 7.78 -17.15 6.16
C LEU A 144 6.91 -18.07 7.03
N SER A 145 7.52 -18.78 7.97
CA SER A 145 6.80 -19.57 8.99
C SER A 145 5.80 -18.68 9.75
N ASN A 146 4.54 -19.08 9.81
CA ASN A 146 3.48 -18.35 10.50
C ASN A 146 2.98 -19.05 11.78
N ALA A 147 3.77 -19.98 12.32
CA ALA A 147 3.46 -20.74 13.54
C ALA A 147 2.04 -21.34 13.50
N GLU A 148 1.67 -21.90 12.34
CA GLU A 148 0.36 -22.53 12.11
C GLU A 148 -0.85 -21.58 12.24
N THR A 149 -0.61 -20.27 12.21
CA THR A 149 -1.66 -19.26 12.28
C THR A 149 -1.98 -18.73 10.88
N PRO A 150 -3.18 -19.00 10.34
CA PRO A 150 -3.55 -18.51 9.03
C PRO A 150 -3.80 -16.99 9.07
N ALA A 151 -3.43 -16.31 7.98
CA ALA A 151 -3.87 -14.96 7.69
C ALA A 151 -4.71 -14.94 6.42
N TYR A 152 -5.62 -13.98 6.35
CA TYR A 152 -6.51 -13.79 5.22
C TYR A 152 -6.43 -12.35 4.76
N TYR A 153 -6.49 -12.17 3.45
CA TYR A 153 -6.41 -10.89 2.76
C TYR A 153 -7.60 -10.78 1.82
N ASP A 154 -8.33 -9.68 1.85
CA ASP A 154 -9.42 -9.42 0.89
C ASP A 154 -9.42 -7.95 0.47
N ASN A 155 -10.22 -7.62 -0.54
CA ASN A 155 -10.44 -6.25 -1.01
C ASN A 155 -9.14 -5.45 -1.22
N ILE A 156 -8.13 -6.09 -1.81
CA ILE A 156 -6.88 -5.43 -2.17
C ILE A 156 -7.17 -4.46 -3.31
N VAL A 157 -6.94 -3.18 -3.07
CA VAL A 157 -7.13 -2.10 -4.05
C VAL A 157 -5.85 -1.29 -4.12
N VAL A 158 -5.39 -1.03 -5.35
CA VAL A 158 -4.37 -0.02 -5.63
C VAL A 158 -5.07 1.12 -6.33
N THR A 159 -4.86 2.33 -5.83
CA THR A 159 -5.30 3.56 -6.50
C THR A 159 -4.10 4.45 -6.70
N ASP A 160 -3.85 4.79 -7.96
CA ASP A 160 -3.05 5.95 -8.31
C ASP A 160 -3.77 7.17 -7.71
N ASN A 161 -3.09 7.94 -6.87
CA ASN A 161 -3.64 9.20 -6.38
C ASN A 161 -3.53 10.23 -7.51
N TYR A 162 -4.21 9.99 -8.62
CA TYR A 162 -4.37 10.95 -9.70
C TYR A 162 -5.33 12.04 -9.22
N VAL A 163 -4.81 12.97 -8.41
CA VAL A 163 -5.47 14.27 -8.24
C VAL A 163 -5.46 14.89 -9.64
N PRO A 164 -6.62 15.09 -10.30
CA PRO A 164 -6.64 15.70 -11.62
C PRO A 164 -5.90 17.03 -11.54
N GLU A 165 -4.84 17.17 -12.33
CA GLU A 165 -4.06 18.40 -12.30
C GLU A 165 -5.01 19.59 -12.48
N PRO A 166 -4.84 20.69 -11.72
CA PRO A 166 -5.73 21.85 -11.80
C PRO A 166 -5.98 22.35 -13.24
N GLY A 167 -5.00 22.16 -14.14
CA GLY A 167 -5.12 22.44 -15.56
C GLY A 167 -6.21 21.64 -16.28
N SER A 168 -6.46 20.39 -15.90
CA SER A 168 -7.52 19.54 -16.45
C SER A 168 -8.90 20.06 -16.09
N MET A 169 -9.08 20.55 -14.85
CA MET A 169 -10.34 21.21 -14.46
C MET A 169 -10.53 22.56 -15.16
N LEU A 170 -9.44 23.30 -15.37
CA LEU A 170 -9.46 24.56 -16.10
C LEU A 170 -9.79 24.35 -17.59
N ALA A 171 -9.24 23.30 -18.21
CA ALA A 171 -9.55 22.90 -19.58
C ALA A 171 -11.01 22.44 -19.73
N LEU A 172 -11.53 21.67 -18.77
CA LEU A 172 -12.93 21.26 -18.76
C LEU A 172 -13.87 22.47 -18.57
N GLY A 173 -13.52 23.37 -17.65
CA GLY A 173 -14.27 24.60 -17.39
C GLY A 173 -14.28 25.56 -18.58
N THR A 174 -13.14 25.76 -19.24
CA THR A 174 -13.04 26.61 -20.44
C THR A 174 -13.73 25.99 -21.66
N GLY A 175 -13.66 24.66 -21.82
CA GLY A 175 -14.42 23.93 -22.84
C GLY A 175 -15.93 24.08 -22.69
N LEU A 176 -16.45 24.01 -21.45
CA LEU A 176 -17.88 24.18 -21.17
C LEU A 176 -18.37 25.61 -21.52
N ILE A 177 -17.59 26.63 -21.18
CA ILE A 177 -17.91 28.03 -21.48
C ILE A 177 -17.91 28.27 -23.00
N GLY A 178 -16.94 27.71 -23.73
CA GLY A 178 -16.88 27.78 -25.18
C GLY A 178 -18.09 27.13 -25.85
N PHE A 179 -18.55 25.98 -25.35
CA PHE A 179 -19.71 25.27 -25.89
C PHE A 179 -21.02 26.03 -25.64
N LEU A 180 -21.19 26.62 -24.45
CA LEU A 180 -22.33 27.49 -24.13
C LEU A 180 -22.37 28.75 -25.02
N GLY A 181 -21.21 29.33 -25.32
CA GLY A 181 -21.09 30.43 -26.28
C GLY A 181 -21.53 30.03 -27.70
N PHE A 182 -21.18 28.83 -28.15
CA PHE A 182 -21.54 28.31 -29.47
C PHE A 182 -23.05 28.02 -29.59
N ILE A 183 -23.68 27.50 -28.54
CA ILE A 183 -25.13 27.26 -28.50
C ILE A 183 -25.92 28.58 -28.54
N ARG A 184 -25.45 29.62 -27.82
CA ARG A 184 -26.07 30.96 -27.86
C ARG A 184 -26.00 31.57 -29.25
N ARG A 185 -24.89 31.40 -29.96
CA ARG A 185 -24.69 31.98 -31.30
C ARG A 185 -25.53 31.31 -32.39
N LYS A 186 -26.05 30.11 -32.17
CA LYS A 186 -26.96 29.42 -33.09
C LYS A 186 -28.45 29.73 -32.85
N ARG A 187 -28.78 30.45 -31.76
CA ARG A 187 -30.15 30.84 -31.41
C ARG A 187 -30.46 32.33 -31.60
N ALA A 188 -29.44 33.14 -31.93
CA ALA A 188 -29.58 34.52 -32.39
C ALA A 188 -29.43 34.55 -33.92
#